data_AF-E1ZEM1-F1
#
_entry.id   AF-E1ZEM1-F1
#
_cell.length_a   1.000
_cell.length_b   1.000
_cell.length_c   1.000
_cell.angle_alpha   90.00
_cell.angle_beta   90.00
_cell.angle_gamma   90.00
#
_symmetry.space_group_name_H-M   'P 1'
#
loop_
_entity.id
_entity.type
_entity.pdbx_description
1 polymer ?
#
loop_
_entity_poly.entity_id
_entity_poly.type
_entity_poly.pdbx_seq_one_letter_code
_entity_poly.pdbx_strand_id
1 'polypeptide(L)'
;MLAAYGVEACRACIVREVSGVFGAYGIGVDPRHLILIADYMTHLGGYRACNRIGIEACTSPLLKISFETAASFLVSATLHGDVDALTSPAARIVLGRPVGVGTGCLELVQNMEARPAQLAC
;
A
#
# COMPACT_ATOMS: atom_id res chain seq x y z
N MET A 1 3.93 13.03 21.22
CA MET A 1 3.16 11.78 21.37
C MET A 1 4.07 10.55 21.29
N LEU A 2 4.67 10.25 20.13
CA LEU A 2 5.52 9.05 19.95
C LEU A 2 6.63 8.90 21.02
N ALA A 3 7.45 9.93 21.23
CA ALA A 3 8.58 9.87 22.16
C ALA A 3 8.19 9.80 23.65
N ALA A 4 7.00 10.30 24.00
CA ALA A 4 6.55 10.39 25.40
C ALA A 4 5.63 9.22 25.81
N TYR A 5 4.81 8.73 24.89
CA TYR A 5 3.71 7.79 25.17
C TYR A 5 3.72 6.55 24.27
N GLY A 6 4.67 6.43 23.33
CA GLY A 6 4.80 5.28 22.45
C GLY A 6 3.98 5.36 21.15
N VAL A 7 4.12 4.31 20.33
CA VAL A 7 3.58 4.25 18.96
C VAL A 7 2.05 4.17 18.93
N GLU A 8 1.43 3.41 19.84
CA GLU A 8 -0.04 3.30 19.91
C GLU A 8 -0.71 4.62 20.33
N ALA A 9 -0.09 5.36 21.24
CA ALA A 9 -0.56 6.70 21.60
C ALA A 9 -0.43 7.68 20.43
N CYS A 10 0.63 7.54 19.61
CA CYS A 10 0.78 8.30 18.37
C CYS A 10 -0.32 7.96 17.36
N ARG A 11 -0.60 6.67 17.13
CA ARG A 11 -1.65 6.16 16.23
C ARG A 11 -3.02 6.69 16.63
N ALA A 12 -3.39 6.58 17.91
CA ALA A 12 -4.65 7.11 18.44
C ALA A 12 -4.73 8.64 18.31
N CYS A 13 -3.60 9.34 18.48
CA CYS A 13 -3.55 10.79 18.28
C CYS A 13 -3.84 11.17 16.83
N ILE A 14 -3.22 10.50 15.86
CA ILE A 14 -3.45 10.78 14.42
C ILE A 14 -4.93 10.64 14.07
N VAL A 15 -5.57 9.55 14.50
CA VAL A 15 -7.01 9.32 14.23
C VAL A 15 -7.86 10.45 14.80
N ARG A 16 -7.60 10.89 16.03
CA ARG A 16 -8.34 11.97 16.69
C ARG A 16 -8.15 13.32 15.99
N GLU A 17 -6.93 13.70 15.66
CA GLU A 17 -6.65 14.98 15.00
C GLU A 17 -7.29 15.04 13.61
N VAL A 18 -7.13 13.98 12.81
CA VAL A 18 -7.71 13.90 11.46
C VAL A 18 -9.24 13.91 11.51
N SER A 19 -9.83 13.19 12.47
CA SER A 19 -11.29 13.23 12.69
C SER A 19 -11.77 14.63 13.09
N GLY A 20 -11.00 15.35 13.92
CA GLY A 20 -11.32 16.73 14.31
C GLY A 20 -11.32 17.69 13.13
N VAL A 21 -10.34 17.57 12.21
CA VAL A 21 -10.29 18.37 10.98
C VAL A 21 -11.51 18.11 10.11
N PHE A 22 -11.82 16.85 9.79
CA PHE A 22 -13.00 16.54 8.98
C PHE A 22 -14.32 16.93 9.66
N GLY A 23 -14.40 16.77 10.99
CA GLY A 23 -15.56 17.17 11.79
C GLY A 23 -15.83 18.67 11.74
N ALA A 24 -14.79 19.52 11.72
CA ALA A 24 -14.94 20.97 11.60
C ALA A 24 -15.59 21.41 10.28
N TYR A 25 -15.44 20.61 9.22
CA TYR A 25 -16.05 20.85 7.90
C TYR A 25 -17.33 20.05 7.67
N GLY A 26 -17.82 19.31 8.68
CA GLY A 26 -19.02 18.46 8.54
C GLY A 26 -18.84 17.26 7.61
N ILE A 27 -17.60 16.83 7.34
CA ILE A 27 -17.31 15.71 6.44
C ILE A 27 -17.40 14.40 7.23
N GLY A 28 -18.40 13.59 6.91
CA GLY A 28 -18.55 12.24 7.47
C GLY A 28 -17.60 11.25 6.81
N VAL A 29 -16.65 10.71 7.59
CA VAL A 29 -15.73 9.65 7.15
C VAL A 29 -15.89 8.44 8.05
N ASP A 30 -16.00 7.25 7.45
CA ASP A 30 -16.00 6.01 8.21
C ASP A 30 -14.68 5.86 9.01
N PRO A 31 -14.73 5.62 10.33
CA PRO A 31 -13.55 5.48 11.17
C PRO A 31 -12.53 4.45 10.65
N ARG A 32 -12.98 3.41 9.94
CA ARG A 32 -12.11 2.36 9.37
C ARG A 32 -11.07 2.92 8.40
N HIS A 33 -11.41 3.94 7.62
CA HIS A 33 -10.47 4.58 6.70
C HIS A 33 -9.39 5.35 7.46
N LEU A 34 -9.78 6.08 8.50
CA LEU A 34 -8.86 6.87 9.30
C LEU A 34 -7.92 5.99 10.10
N ILE A 35 -8.45 4.88 10.64
CA ILE A 35 -7.66 3.85 11.33
C ILE A 35 -6.64 3.23 10.38
N LEU A 36 -7.05 2.82 9.17
CA LEU A 36 -6.14 2.22 8.20
C LEU A 36 -4.98 3.15 7.83
N ILE A 37 -5.26 4.45 7.63
CA ILE A 37 -4.22 5.44 7.34
C ILE A 37 -3.28 5.60 8.55
N ALA A 38 -3.82 5.72 9.76
CA ALA A 38 -3.01 5.86 10.97
C ALA A 38 -2.13 4.62 11.23
N ASP A 39 -2.64 3.42 10.98
CA ASP A 39 -1.90 2.17 11.08
C ASP A 39 -0.78 2.14 10.05
N TYR A 40 -1.07 2.50 8.78
CA TYR A 40 -0.05 2.59 7.74
C TYR A 40 1.05 3.59 8.08
N MET A 41 0.72 4.73 8.68
CA MET A 41 1.69 5.73 9.13
C MET A 41 2.53 5.27 10.33
N THR A 42 2.13 4.24 11.07
CA THR A 42 2.78 3.86 12.35
C THR A 42 3.28 2.41 12.43
N HIS A 43 2.98 1.56 11.45
CA HIS A 43 3.27 0.12 11.50
C HIS A 43 4.76 -0.26 11.64
N LEU A 44 5.70 0.62 11.25
CA LEU A 44 7.14 0.38 11.39
C LEU A 44 7.69 0.78 12.77
N GLY A 45 6.84 1.01 13.76
CA GLY A 45 7.22 1.41 15.11
C GLY A 45 7.51 2.90 15.30
N GLY A 46 7.34 3.69 14.25
CA GLY A 46 7.54 5.15 14.26
C GLY A 46 6.61 5.86 13.30
N TYR A 47 6.67 7.18 13.27
CA TYR A 47 5.84 8.00 12.37
C TYR A 47 6.44 8.07 10.97
N ARG A 48 5.70 7.63 9.96
CA ARG A 48 6.02 7.72 8.54
C ARG A 48 5.02 8.65 7.86
N ALA A 49 5.50 9.75 7.31
CA ALA A 49 4.68 10.69 6.55
C ALA A 49 4.30 10.14 5.17
N CYS A 50 3.13 10.52 4.67
CA CYS A 50 2.67 10.19 3.31
C CYS A 50 3.21 11.21 2.29
N ASN A 51 4.52 11.22 2.06
CA ASN A 51 5.21 12.10 1.10
C ASN A 51 6.35 11.37 0.37
N ARG A 52 7.13 12.06 -0.47
CA ARG A 52 8.27 11.47 -1.21
C ARG A 52 9.32 10.80 -0.32
N ILE A 53 9.55 11.31 0.89
CA ILE A 53 10.49 10.69 1.83
C ILE A 53 9.87 9.41 2.39
N GLY A 54 8.57 9.44 2.63
CA GLY A 54 7.79 8.29 3.04
C GLY A 54 7.91 7.13 2.06
N ILE A 55 7.82 7.34 0.74
CA ILE A 55 7.82 6.23 -0.22
C ILE A 55 9.18 5.51 -0.35
N GLU A 56 10.27 6.12 0.11
CA GLU A 56 11.62 5.53 0.06
C GLU A 56 11.71 4.19 0.80
N ALA A 57 10.93 4.03 1.88
CA ALA A 57 10.87 2.81 2.68
C ALA A 57 10.10 1.66 2.01
N CYS A 58 9.50 1.86 0.83
CA CYS A 58 8.96 0.75 0.04
C CYS A 58 10.09 -0.14 -0.50
N THR A 59 9.81 -1.39 -0.80
CA THR A 59 10.84 -2.33 -1.31
C THR A 59 10.93 -2.34 -2.83
N SER A 60 9.82 -2.14 -3.53
CA SER A 60 9.74 -2.21 -5.00
C SER A 60 10.30 -0.94 -5.67
N PRO A 61 11.39 -1.04 -6.47
CA PRO A 61 11.93 0.10 -7.23
C PRO A 61 10.91 0.70 -8.21
N LEU A 62 10.12 -0.14 -8.88
CA LEU A 62 9.10 0.32 -9.84
C LEU A 62 7.95 1.06 -9.14
N LEU A 63 7.64 0.71 -7.88
CA LEU A 63 6.71 1.48 -7.05
C LEU A 63 7.30 2.84 -6.62
N LYS A 64 8.61 2.91 -6.31
CA LYS A 64 9.23 4.19 -5.93
C LYS A 64 9.25 5.18 -7.09
N ILE A 65 9.56 4.73 -8.30
CA ILE A 65 9.62 5.61 -9.47
C ILE A 65 8.25 6.15 -9.89
N SER A 66 7.14 5.55 -9.44
CA SER A 66 5.79 6.01 -9.79
C SER A 66 5.34 7.26 -9.03
N PHE A 67 6.15 7.81 -8.12
CA PHE A 67 5.76 8.94 -7.27
C PHE A 67 6.87 9.98 -7.08
N GLU A 68 6.58 11.23 -7.43
CA GLU A 68 7.37 12.47 -7.28
C GLU A 68 8.81 12.50 -7.84
N THR A 69 9.65 11.47 -7.62
CA THR A 69 11.11 11.53 -7.81
C THR A 69 11.66 10.36 -8.65
N ALA A 70 11.04 10.11 -9.82
CA ALA A 70 11.34 8.95 -10.67
C ALA A 70 12.82 8.80 -11.07
N ALA A 71 13.44 9.87 -11.58
CA ALA A 71 14.81 9.81 -12.10
C ALA A 71 15.84 9.48 -11.00
N SER A 72 15.69 10.07 -9.82
CA SER A 72 16.59 9.81 -8.68
C SER A 72 16.50 8.35 -8.23
N PHE A 73 15.28 7.83 -8.08
CA PHE A 73 15.08 6.44 -7.69
C PHE A 73 15.60 5.46 -8.73
N LEU A 74 15.41 5.76 -10.02
CA LEU A 74 15.90 4.90 -11.09
C LEU A 74 17.42 4.84 -11.12
N VAL A 75 18.10 5.99 -11.00
CA VAL A 75 19.57 6.04 -10.93
C VAL A 75 20.08 5.30 -9.69
N SER A 76 19.45 5.51 -8.52
CA SER A 76 19.83 4.78 -7.31
C SER A 76 19.65 3.28 -7.47
N ALA A 77 18.52 2.83 -8.02
CA ALA A 77 18.23 1.41 -8.21
C ALA A 77 19.21 0.75 -9.18
N THR A 78 19.59 1.42 -10.29
CA THR A 78 20.58 0.87 -11.24
C THR A 78 21.98 0.84 -10.67
N LEU A 79 22.37 1.83 -9.85
CA LEU A 79 23.67 1.84 -9.17
C LEU A 79 23.80 0.73 -8.11
N HIS A 80 22.73 0.43 -7.38
CA HIS A 80 22.73 -0.61 -6.35
C HIS A 80 22.40 -2.01 -6.90
N GLY A 81 21.92 -2.10 -8.15
CA GLY A 81 21.47 -3.36 -8.74
C GLY A 81 20.18 -3.91 -8.12
N ASP A 82 19.27 -3.02 -7.73
CA ASP A 82 18.00 -3.40 -7.10
C ASP A 82 17.11 -4.22 -8.05
N VAL A 83 16.44 -5.24 -7.51
CA VAL A 83 15.53 -6.11 -8.26
C VAL A 83 14.10 -5.93 -7.75
N ASP A 84 13.15 -5.78 -8.67
CA ASP A 84 11.73 -5.70 -8.34
C ASP A 84 11.05 -7.08 -8.39
N ALA A 85 10.42 -7.48 -7.30
CA ALA A 85 9.69 -8.75 -7.20
C ALA A 85 8.30 -8.73 -7.86
N LEU A 86 7.86 -7.58 -8.41
CA LEU A 86 6.56 -7.40 -9.05
C LEU A 86 5.38 -7.79 -8.16
N THR A 87 5.50 -7.57 -6.86
CA THR A 87 4.42 -7.82 -5.89
C THR A 87 3.52 -6.61 -5.74
N SER A 88 4.05 -5.40 -5.94
CA SER A 88 3.28 -4.16 -5.83
C SER A 88 2.35 -3.97 -7.05
N PRO A 89 1.14 -3.41 -6.85
CA PRO A 89 0.26 -3.05 -7.95
C PRO A 89 0.92 -2.15 -9.01
N ALA A 90 1.65 -1.12 -8.56
CA ALA A 90 2.34 -0.20 -9.47
C ALA A 90 3.37 -0.92 -10.35
N ALA A 91 4.21 -1.79 -9.77
CA ALA A 91 5.22 -2.53 -10.52
C ALA A 91 4.59 -3.44 -11.58
N ARG A 92 3.49 -4.13 -11.25
CA ARG A 92 2.77 -4.99 -12.21
C ARG A 92 2.14 -4.20 -13.33
N ILE A 93 1.54 -3.05 -13.03
CA ILE A 93 0.91 -2.17 -14.03
C ILE A 93 1.96 -1.63 -15.01
N VAL A 94 3.14 -1.21 -14.53
CA VAL A 94 4.24 -0.73 -15.38
C VAL A 94 4.66 -1.78 -16.42
N LEU A 95 4.58 -3.07 -16.07
CA LEU A 95 4.90 -4.18 -16.97
C LEU A 95 3.69 -4.76 -17.71
N GLY A 96 2.50 -4.20 -17.56
CA GLY A 96 1.27 -4.70 -18.19
C GLY A 96 0.83 -6.08 -17.69
N ARG A 97 1.18 -6.46 -16.45
CA ARG A 97 0.76 -7.73 -15.83
C ARG A 97 -0.49 -7.56 -14.96
N PRO A 98 -1.37 -8.59 -14.87
CA PRO A 98 -2.50 -8.57 -13.95
C PRO A 98 -2.06 -8.37 -12.49
N VAL A 99 -2.71 -7.46 -11.78
CA VAL A 99 -2.40 -7.16 -10.37
C VAL A 99 -2.96 -8.26 -9.45
N GLY A 100 -2.19 -8.68 -8.44
CA GLY A 100 -2.58 -9.70 -7.47
C GLY A 100 -3.57 -9.23 -6.39
N VAL A 101 -4.55 -8.41 -6.74
CA VAL A 101 -5.59 -7.90 -5.82
C VAL A 101 -6.97 -8.07 -6.44
N GLY A 102 -8.01 -8.14 -5.60
CA GLY A 102 -9.38 -8.32 -6.08
C GLY A 102 -9.54 -9.63 -6.85
N THR A 103 -9.99 -9.57 -8.09
CA THR A 103 -10.15 -10.77 -8.94
C THR A 103 -8.83 -11.42 -9.35
N GLY A 104 -7.72 -10.67 -9.34
CA GLY A 104 -6.40 -11.18 -9.70
C GLY A 104 -5.66 -11.87 -8.57
N CYS A 105 -6.25 -12.01 -7.38
CA CYS A 105 -5.65 -12.78 -6.28
C CYS A 105 -5.86 -14.30 -6.40
N LEU A 106 -6.66 -14.73 -7.38
CA LEU A 106 -6.99 -16.13 -7.64
C LEU A 106 -6.55 -16.52 -9.04
N GLU A 107 -6.11 -17.76 -9.20
CA GLU A 107 -5.85 -18.37 -10.50
C GLU A 107 -6.98 -19.35 -10.83
N LEU A 108 -7.45 -19.31 -12.08
CA LEU A 108 -8.44 -20.25 -12.58
C LEU A 108 -7.73 -21.50 -13.09
N VAL A 109 -8.12 -22.65 -12.56
CA VAL A 109 -7.62 -23.96 -12.99
C VAL A 109 -8.78 -24.77 -13.55
N GLN A 110 -8.61 -25.32 -14.74
CA GLN A 110 -9.61 -26.21 -15.33
C GLN A 110 -9.45 -27.62 -14.74
N ASN A 111 -10.54 -28.16 -14.18
CA ASN A 111 -10.57 -29.54 -13.72
C ASN A 111 -10.72 -30.48 -14.92
N MET A 112 -9.65 -31.18 -15.28
CA MET A 112 -9.61 -32.10 -16.43
C MET A 112 -10.25 -33.47 -16.13
N GLU A 113 -10.53 -33.78 -14.86
CA GLU A 113 -11.17 -35.04 -14.42
C GLU A 113 -12.68 -34.90 -14.24
N ALA A 114 -13.21 -33.68 -14.28
CA ALA A 114 -14.64 -33.42 -14.18
C ALA A 114 -15.38 -33.94 -15.43
N ARG A 115 -16.32 -34.88 -15.24
CA ARG A 115 -17.20 -35.34 -16.32
C ARG A 115 -17.97 -34.15 -16.90
N PRO A 116 -18.17 -34.08 -18.24
CA PRO A 116 -18.79 -32.92 -18.90
C PRO A 116 -20.21 -32.59 -18.38
N ALA A 117 -20.90 -33.54 -17.73
CA ALA A 117 -22.19 -33.32 -17.09
C ALA A 117 -22.16 -32.48 -15.80
N GLN A 118 -20.99 -32.24 -15.20
CA GLN A 118 -20.84 -31.45 -13.96
C GLN A 118 -20.32 -30.02 -14.19
N LEU A 119 -20.06 -29.65 -15.45
CA LEU A 119 -19.61 -28.31 -15.86
C LEU A 119 -20.76 -27.36 -16.24
N ALA A 120 -22.01 -27.79 -16.09
CA ALA A 120 -23.16 -26.90 -16.20
C ALA A 120 -23.34 -26.14 -14.88
N CYS A 121 -23.11 -24.84 -14.93
CA CYS A 121 -23.87 -23.89 -14.12
C CYS A 121 -25.36 -24.03 -14.46
#